data_AF-A4YH45-F1
#
_entry.id   AF-A4YH45-F1
#
_cell.length_a   1.000
_cell.length_b   1.000
_cell.length_c   1.000
_cell.angle_alpha   90.00
_cell.angle_beta   90.00
_cell.angle_gamma   90.00
#
_symmetry.space_group_name_H-M   'P 1'
#
loop_
_entity.id
_entity.type
_entity.pdbx_description
1 polymer ?
#
loop_
_entity_poly.entity_id
_entity_poly.type
_entity_poly.pdbx_seq_one_letter_code
_entity_poly.pdbx_strand_id
1 'polypeptide(L)'
;MIRIAVIGAKGGVGKSTVVNGIAKVLSARHRVTILDISSSRTLCNIHGIRGSLEDGHDYMIDQGNLKIVSMSSQLSSSFNLSKIKDKYDEIISETDYLIIDYGVHIYDKIVSGEMLAFYGVKSDPTHVIAVSSPQEFVIMSTEKNDRIIY
;
A
#
# COMPACT_ATOMS: atom_id res chain seq x y z
N MET A 1 -12.20 8.62 3.99
CA MET A 1 -10.78 8.52 3.59
C MET A 1 -10.75 7.88 2.20
N ILE A 2 -9.85 8.29 1.31
CA ILE A 2 -9.70 7.61 0.01
C ILE A 2 -8.66 6.51 0.15
N ARG A 3 -9.08 5.25 -0.07
CA ARG A 3 -8.21 4.08 -0.02
C ARG A 3 -7.86 3.63 -1.43
N ILE A 4 -6.57 3.52 -1.72
CA ILE A 4 -6.03 3.13 -3.03
C ILE A 4 -5.12 1.92 -2.84
N ALA A 5 -5.46 0.81 -3.49
CA ALA A 5 -4.63 -0.39 -3.57
C ALA A 5 -3.88 -0.40 -4.90
N VAL A 6 -2.55 -0.38 -4.85
CA VAL A 6 -1.71 -0.53 -6.05
C VAL A 6 -1.25 -1.97 -6.16
N ILE A 7 -1.72 -2.67 -7.19
CA ILE A 7 -1.46 -4.09 -7.43
C ILE A 7 -0.75 -4.30 -8.77
N GLY A 8 -0.17 -5.48 -8.98
CA GLY A 8 0.43 -5.82 -10.27
C GLY A 8 0.90 -7.27 -10.31
N ALA A 9 0.84 -7.86 -11.50
CA ALA A 9 1.03 -9.30 -11.69
C ALA A 9 2.48 -9.80 -11.48
N LYS A 10 3.46 -8.89 -11.41
CA LYS A 10 4.88 -9.24 -11.29
C LYS A 10 5.67 -8.24 -10.43
N GLY A 11 6.79 -8.68 -9.88
CA GLY A 11 7.82 -7.81 -9.31
C GLY A 11 8.48 -6.96 -10.41
N GLY A 12 8.92 -5.74 -10.06
CA GLY A 12 9.64 -4.87 -11.00
C GLY A 12 8.79 -4.14 -12.05
N VAL A 13 7.45 -4.23 -12.00
CA VAL A 13 6.55 -3.50 -12.93
C VAL A 13 6.34 -2.02 -12.58
N GLY A 14 6.97 -1.52 -11.51
CA GLY A 14 6.88 -0.11 -11.11
C GLY A 14 5.77 0.25 -10.11
N LYS A 15 5.17 -0.71 -9.41
CA LYS A 15 4.14 -0.46 -8.37
C LYS A 15 4.57 0.60 -7.34
N SER A 16 5.70 0.36 -6.67
CA SER A 16 6.25 1.28 -5.68
C SER A 16 6.56 2.66 -6.26
N THR A 17 6.96 2.74 -7.54
CA THR A 17 7.17 4.03 -8.24
C THR A 17 5.86 4.78 -8.39
N VAL A 18 4.80 4.11 -8.82
CA VAL A 18 3.44 4.69 -8.93
C VAL A 18 2.94 5.14 -7.57
N VAL A 19 3.07 4.30 -6.54
CA VAL A 19 2.70 4.63 -5.15
C VAL A 19 3.42 5.90 -4.67
N ASN A 20 4.75 5.95 -4.81
CA ASN A 20 5.56 7.09 -4.39
C ASN A 20 5.19 8.38 -5.16
N GLY A 21 4.96 8.26 -6.47
CA GLY A 21 4.56 9.39 -7.32
C GLY A 21 3.21 9.97 -6.91
N ILE A 22 2.19 9.12 -6.78
CA ILE A 22 0.84 9.54 -6.34
C ILE A 22 0.92 10.17 -4.94
N ALA A 23 1.63 9.51 -4.01
CA ALA A 23 1.74 9.98 -2.63
C ALA A 23 2.38 11.37 -2.53
N LYS A 24 3.46 11.63 -3.27
CA LYS A 24 4.12 12.94 -3.33
C LYS A 24 3.23 14.04 -3.87
N VAL A 25 2.42 13.75 -4.89
CA VAL A 25 1.48 14.73 -5.47
C VAL A 25 0.38 15.05 -4.47
N LEU A 26 -0.21 14.04 -3.85
CA LEU A 26 -1.31 14.22 -2.90
C LEU A 26 -0.85 14.87 -1.58
N SER A 27 0.36 14.54 -1.10
CA SER A 27 0.87 15.05 0.17
C SER A 27 1.16 16.54 0.17
N ALA A 28 1.21 17.19 -1.00
CA ALA A 28 1.29 18.64 -1.09
C ALA A 28 0.11 19.36 -0.40
N ARG A 29 -1.05 18.70 -0.25
CA ARG A 29 -2.27 19.31 0.32
C ARG A 29 -3.07 18.41 1.27
N HIS A 30 -2.74 17.13 1.35
CA HIS A 30 -3.53 16.14 2.09
C HIS A 30 -2.62 15.29 2.97
N ARG A 31 -3.15 14.75 4.06
CA ARG A 31 -2.44 13.78 4.88
C ARG A 31 -2.49 12.43 4.19
N VAL A 32 -1.33 11.96 3.72
CA VAL A 32 -1.17 10.74 2.95
C VAL A 32 -0.40 9.73 3.79
N THR A 33 -0.92 8.52 3.90
CA THR A 33 -0.20 7.38 4.45
C THR A 33 0.04 6.36 3.35
N ILE A 34 1.30 6.04 3.12
CA ILE A 34 1.71 4.85 2.36
C ILE A 34 1.81 3.68 3.32
N LEU A 35 1.17 2.57 2.97
CA LEU A 35 1.31 1.28 3.64
C LEU A 35 2.07 0.32 2.74
N ASP A 36 3.33 0.02 3.08
CA ASP A 36 4.15 -0.98 2.38
C ASP A 36 3.89 -2.36 3.00
N ILE A 37 3.02 -3.11 2.31
CA ILE A 37 2.66 -4.49 2.68
C ILE A 37 3.61 -5.49 2.00
N SER A 38 4.41 -5.04 1.03
CA SER A 38 5.25 -5.91 0.23
C SER A 38 6.39 -6.53 1.06
N SER A 39 6.65 -7.82 0.86
CA SER A 39 7.83 -8.47 1.43
C SER A 39 9.15 -7.92 0.89
N SER A 40 9.10 -7.27 -0.29
CA SER A 40 10.25 -6.58 -0.87
C SER A 40 10.65 -5.32 -0.09
N ARG A 41 9.70 -4.74 0.65
CA ARG A 41 9.89 -3.53 1.45
C ARG A 41 10.52 -2.38 0.66
N THR A 42 10.17 -2.25 -0.62
CA THR A 42 10.88 -1.35 -1.55
C THR A 42 10.83 0.10 -1.07
N LEU A 43 9.65 0.59 -0.67
CA LEU A 43 9.49 1.95 -0.17
C LEU A 43 10.13 2.11 1.20
N CYS A 44 9.96 1.13 2.08
CA CYS A 44 10.62 1.14 3.38
C CYS A 44 12.14 1.24 3.27
N ASN A 45 12.75 0.45 2.37
CA ASN A 45 14.20 0.45 2.13
C ASN A 45 14.69 1.78 1.58
N ILE A 46 13.96 2.39 0.64
CA ILE A 46 14.29 3.73 0.10
C ILE A 46 14.29 4.80 1.21
N HIS A 47 13.36 4.68 2.15
CA HIS A 47 13.18 5.65 3.23
C HIS A 47 13.91 5.27 4.55
N GLY A 48 14.68 4.18 4.53
CA GLY A 48 15.49 3.75 5.68
C GLY A 48 14.72 3.10 6.84
N ILE A 49 13.47 2.69 6.65
CA ILE A 49 12.63 2.03 7.65
C ILE A 49 13.04 0.55 7.77
N ARG A 50 13.53 0.12 8.95
CA ARG A 50 14.08 -1.24 9.13
C ARG A 50 13.14 -2.19 9.86
N GLY A 51 12.27 -1.67 10.73
CA GLY A 51 11.32 -2.48 11.50
C GLY A 51 9.96 -2.64 10.82
N SER A 52 8.97 -3.15 11.54
CA SER A 52 7.60 -3.29 11.05
C SER A 52 6.58 -2.99 12.15
N LEU A 53 5.37 -2.64 11.74
CA LEU A 53 4.29 -2.28 12.68
C LEU A 53 4.05 -3.43 13.67
N GLU A 54 4.18 -4.66 13.20
CA GLU A 54 4.09 -5.87 14.01
C GLU A 54 5.23 -6.00 15.04
N ASP A 55 6.46 -5.61 14.66
CA ASP A 55 7.61 -5.64 15.57
C ASP A 55 7.60 -4.46 16.56
N GLY A 56 6.80 -3.42 16.28
CA GLY A 56 6.54 -2.30 17.17
C GLY A 56 7.65 -1.26 17.31
N HIS A 57 8.73 -1.37 16.54
CA HIS A 57 9.85 -0.42 16.52
C HIS A 57 10.28 -0.09 15.08
N ASP A 58 10.81 1.12 14.85
CA ASP A 58 11.39 1.60 13.56
C ASP A 58 10.57 1.24 12.30
N TYR A 59 9.25 1.33 12.39
CA TYR A 59 8.33 0.86 11.35
C TYR A 59 7.71 1.97 10.52
N MET A 60 8.02 3.21 10.85
CA MET A 60 7.37 4.37 10.26
C MET A 60 8.35 5.53 10.14
N ILE A 61 8.20 6.29 9.07
CA ILE A 61 8.76 7.63 8.96
C ILE A 61 7.63 8.63 8.69
N ASP A 62 7.76 9.81 9.26
CA ASP A 62 6.89 10.94 9.03
C ASP A 62 7.67 12.05 8.32
N GLN A 63 7.12 12.54 7.20
CA GLN A 63 7.67 13.60 6.37
C GLN A 63 6.62 14.70 6.15
N GLY A 64 6.00 15.16 7.25
CA GLY A 64 4.98 16.21 7.24
C GLY A 64 3.62 15.63 6.88
N ASN A 65 3.15 15.92 5.67
CA ASN A 65 1.87 15.37 5.19
C ASN A 65 2.01 13.95 4.60
N LEU A 66 3.21 13.38 4.57
CA LEU A 66 3.46 12.04 4.05
C LEU A 66 4.02 11.14 5.14
N LYS A 67 3.28 10.09 5.47
CA LYS A 67 3.67 9.02 6.39
C LYS A 67 3.92 7.74 5.59
N ILE A 68 4.97 7.00 5.91
CA ILE A 68 5.26 5.70 5.28
C ILE A 68 5.37 4.67 6.38
N VAL A 69 4.60 3.60 6.27
CA VAL A 69 4.44 2.57 7.30
C VAL A 69 4.79 1.21 6.72
N SER A 70 5.68 0.50 7.39
CA SER A 70 6.05 -0.88 7.09
C SER A 70 5.13 -1.86 7.81
N MET A 71 4.45 -2.73 7.07
CA MET A 71 3.67 -3.82 7.66
C MET A 71 4.42 -5.15 7.68
N SER A 72 5.28 -5.40 6.70
CA SER A 72 5.95 -6.70 6.54
C SER A 72 7.12 -6.84 7.52
N SER A 73 7.04 -7.77 8.48
CA SER A 73 8.17 -8.09 9.38
C SER A 73 9.21 -8.95 8.68
N GLN A 74 10.50 -8.68 8.92
CA GLN A 74 11.61 -9.58 8.56
C GLN A 74 11.94 -10.58 9.68
N LEU A 75 11.42 -10.36 10.89
CA LEU A 75 11.73 -11.13 12.10
C LEU A 75 10.61 -12.13 12.44
N SER A 76 9.36 -11.77 12.14
CA SER A 76 8.19 -12.60 12.38
C SER A 76 7.86 -13.44 11.15
N SER A 77 7.68 -14.75 11.35
CA SER A 77 7.18 -15.67 10.32
C SER A 77 5.66 -15.67 10.20
N SER A 78 4.94 -14.97 11.09
CA SER A 78 3.49 -14.99 11.13
C SER A 78 2.90 -13.64 11.51
N PHE A 79 2.05 -13.09 10.64
CA PHE A 79 1.30 -11.87 10.91
C PHE A 79 0.28 -12.05 12.04
N ASN A 80 0.30 -11.16 13.03
CA ASN A 80 -0.65 -11.12 14.14
C ASN A 80 -1.46 -9.82 14.19
N LEU A 81 -2.72 -9.89 13.74
CA LEU A 81 -3.65 -8.76 13.71
C LEU A 81 -3.87 -8.11 15.08
N SER A 82 -3.95 -8.88 16.16
CA SER A 82 -4.27 -8.31 17.48
C SER A 82 -3.15 -7.42 18.03
N LYS A 83 -1.90 -7.63 17.58
CA LYS A 83 -0.76 -6.79 17.98
C LYS A 83 -0.76 -5.42 17.31
N ILE A 84 -1.33 -5.32 16.11
CA ILE A 84 -1.22 -4.11 15.30
C ILE A 84 -2.48 -3.27 15.30
N LYS A 85 -3.65 -3.83 15.66
CA LYS A 85 -4.95 -3.22 15.43
C LYS A 85 -5.05 -1.79 15.96
N ASP A 86 -4.65 -1.57 17.20
CA ASP A 86 -4.79 -0.25 17.85
C ASP A 86 -3.88 0.80 17.20
N LYS A 87 -2.60 0.45 16.96
CA LYS A 87 -1.65 1.34 16.27
C LYS A 87 -2.06 1.58 14.82
N TYR A 88 -2.58 0.56 14.15
CA TYR A 88 -3.08 0.67 12.79
C TYR A 88 -4.25 1.64 12.71
N ASP A 89 -5.22 1.53 13.62
CA ASP A 89 -6.37 2.45 13.69
C ASP A 89 -5.92 3.90 13.96
N GLU A 90 -5.00 4.11 14.89
CA GLU A 90 -4.37 5.42 15.14
C GLU A 90 -3.79 6.01 13.85
N ILE A 91 -2.96 5.24 13.13
CA ILE A 91 -2.32 5.65 11.87
C ILE A 91 -3.37 6.07 10.82
N ILE A 92 -4.40 5.25 10.60
CA ILE A 92 -5.38 5.52 9.53
C ILE A 92 -6.40 6.59 9.92
N SER A 93 -6.62 6.84 11.22
CA SER A 93 -7.58 7.85 11.70
C SER A 93 -7.20 9.28 11.29
N GLU A 94 -5.90 9.54 11.13
CA GLU A 94 -5.34 10.83 10.73
C GLU A 94 -5.12 10.95 9.21
N THR A 95 -5.53 9.94 8.45
CA THR A 95 -5.18 9.81 7.03
C THR A 95 -6.33 10.25 6.12
N ASP A 96 -6.07 11.16 5.19
CA ASP A 96 -7.02 11.54 4.15
C ASP A 96 -6.95 10.54 2.97
N TYR A 97 -5.73 10.14 2.58
CA TYR A 97 -5.44 9.16 1.53
C TYR A 97 -4.56 8.01 2.05
N LEU A 98 -5.10 6.79 2.05
CA LEU A 98 -4.36 5.58 2.37
C LEU A 98 -3.98 4.87 1.07
N ILE A 99 -2.68 4.84 0.75
CA ILE A 99 -2.15 4.22 -0.46
C ILE A 99 -1.39 2.97 -0.08
N ILE A 100 -1.74 1.84 -0.67
CA ILE A 100 -1.22 0.54 -0.29
C ILE A 100 -0.33 -0.01 -1.41
N ASP A 101 0.93 -0.25 -1.11
CA ASP A 101 1.87 -0.92 -2.01
C ASP A 101 1.81 -2.43 -1.76
N TYR A 102 1.05 -3.14 -2.61
CA TYR A 102 0.94 -4.59 -2.51
C TYR A 102 2.18 -5.29 -3.07
N GLY A 103 2.54 -6.40 -2.43
CA GLY A 103 3.43 -7.39 -3.04
C GLY A 103 2.84 -8.05 -4.28
N VAL A 104 3.58 -9.01 -4.85
CA VAL A 104 3.08 -9.82 -5.98
C VAL A 104 1.96 -10.77 -5.52
N HIS A 105 2.06 -11.27 -4.29
CA HIS A 105 1.12 -12.23 -3.73
C HIS A 105 0.03 -11.50 -2.93
N ILE A 106 -1.15 -11.35 -3.54
CA ILE A 106 -2.32 -10.72 -2.91
C ILE A 106 -3.06 -11.64 -1.93
N TYR A 107 -2.72 -12.93 -1.90
CA TYR A 107 -3.37 -13.94 -1.04
C TYR A 107 -2.57 -14.26 0.23
N ASP A 108 -1.63 -13.40 0.62
CA ASP A 108 -0.82 -13.60 1.81
C ASP A 108 -1.59 -13.20 3.09
N LYS A 109 -1.23 -13.80 4.24
CA LYS A 109 -1.85 -13.56 5.54
C LYS A 109 -1.80 -12.09 5.95
N ILE A 110 -0.72 -11.40 5.61
CA ILE A 110 -0.56 -9.97 5.88
C ILE A 110 -1.59 -9.12 5.13
N VAL A 111 -1.91 -9.49 3.89
CA VAL A 111 -2.93 -8.82 3.06
C VAL A 111 -4.31 -9.03 3.68
N SER A 112 -4.68 -10.30 3.91
CA SER A 112 -5.97 -10.63 4.52
C SER A 112 -6.11 -10.01 5.90
N GLY A 113 -5.04 -10.00 6.69
CA GLY A 113 -5.00 -9.42 8.01
C GLY A 113 -5.15 -7.90 8.00
N GLU A 114 -4.48 -7.20 7.09
CA GLU A 114 -4.66 -5.75 6.91
C GLU A 114 -6.08 -5.40 6.44
N MET A 115 -6.66 -6.18 5.53
CA MET A 115 -8.05 -5.97 5.12
C MET A 115 -9.02 -6.15 6.28
N LEU A 116 -8.83 -7.17 7.13
CA LEU A 116 -9.63 -7.38 8.33
C LEU A 116 -9.42 -6.25 9.36
N ALA A 117 -8.20 -5.74 9.49
CA ALA A 117 -7.90 -4.59 10.34
C ALA A 117 -8.70 -3.36 9.87
N PHE A 118 -8.59 -3.04 8.58
CA PHE A 118 -9.22 -1.87 7.98
C PHE A 118 -10.74 -1.95 8.05
N TYR A 119 -11.33 -3.03 7.53
CA TYR A 119 -12.79 -3.19 7.46
C TYR A 119 -13.44 -3.49 8.81
N GLY A 120 -12.64 -3.78 9.84
CA GLY A 120 -13.10 -3.83 11.22
C GLY A 120 -13.39 -2.46 11.84
N VAL A 121 -12.88 -1.36 11.27
CA VAL A 121 -13.02 0.01 11.81
C VAL A 121 -13.49 1.06 10.79
N LYS A 122 -13.29 0.82 9.49
CA LYS A 122 -13.72 1.71 8.40
C LYS A 122 -14.56 0.94 7.38
N SER A 123 -15.36 1.66 6.61
CA SER A 123 -16.17 1.12 5.51
C SER A 123 -15.86 1.77 4.16
N ASP A 124 -14.80 2.59 4.07
CA ASP A 124 -14.43 3.27 2.83
C ASP A 124 -14.11 2.25 1.70
N PRO A 125 -14.57 2.48 0.46
CA PRO A 125 -14.28 1.60 -0.66
C PRO A 125 -12.79 1.65 -1.04
N THR A 126 -12.24 0.50 -1.45
CA THR A 126 -10.88 0.40 -1.99
C THR A 126 -10.89 0.62 -3.50
N HIS A 127 -10.20 1.65 -3.98
CA HIS A 127 -9.94 1.89 -5.39
C HIS A 127 -8.70 1.11 -5.81
N VAL A 128 -8.74 0.42 -6.94
CA VAL A 128 -7.62 -0.44 -7.38
C VAL A 128 -6.92 0.19 -8.57
N ILE A 129 -5.59 0.33 -8.48
CA ILE A 129 -4.72 0.69 -9.59
C ILE A 129 -3.90 -0.54 -9.95
N ALA A 130 -4.19 -1.13 -11.10
CA ALA A 130 -3.43 -2.25 -11.64
C ALA A 130 -2.26 -1.74 -12.48
N VAL A 131 -1.04 -2.10 -12.07
CA VAL A 131 0.21 -1.72 -12.76
C VAL A 131 0.78 -2.94 -13.47
N SER A 132 1.09 -2.77 -14.75
CA SER A 132 1.74 -3.77 -15.58
C SER A 132 2.84 -3.15 -16.42
N SER A 133 3.81 -3.95 -16.82
CA SER A 133 4.72 -3.56 -17.90
C SER A 133 3.94 -3.42 -19.22
N PRO A 134 4.39 -2.54 -20.13
CA PRO A 134 3.77 -2.34 -21.44
C PRO A 134 4.09 -3.54 -22.35
N GLN A 135 3.38 -4.64 -22.12
CA GLN A 135 3.39 -5.81 -23.01
C GLN A 135 2.28 -5.62 -24.06
N GLU A 136 2.49 -6.17 -25.25
CA GLU A 136 1.59 -5.95 -26.39
C GLU A 136 0.12 -6.27 -26.06
N PHE A 137 -0.14 -7.35 -25.33
CA PHE A 137 -1.52 -7.68 -24.91
C PHE A 137 -2.12 -6.69 -23.92
N VAL A 138 -1.30 -6.05 -23.07
CA VAL A 138 -1.76 -5.02 -22.12
C VAL A 138 -2.15 -3.78 -22.90
N ILE A 139 -1.31 -3.36 -23.85
CA ILE A 139 -1.57 -2.21 -24.72
C ILE A 139 -2.88 -2.43 -25.49
N MET A 140 -3.03 -3.56 -26.16
CA MET A 140 -4.25 -3.91 -26.90
C MET A 140 -5.49 -3.96 -25.99
N SER A 141 -5.36 -4.43 -24.75
CA SER A 141 -6.46 -4.48 -23.79
C SER A 141 -6.89 -3.07 -23.37
N THR A 142 -5.93 -2.20 -23.07
CA THR A 142 -6.17 -0.78 -22.75
C THR A 142 -6.85 -0.05 -23.90
N GLU A 143 -6.32 -0.16 -25.12
CA GLU A 143 -6.92 0.46 -26.31
C GLU A 143 -8.35 -0.01 -26.57
N LYS A 144 -8.66 -1.28 -26.29
CA LYS A 144 -10.01 -1.82 -26.44
C LYS A 144 -10.97 -1.27 -25.38
N ASN A 145 -10.54 -1.09 -24.14
CA ASN A 145 -11.37 -0.49 -23.10
C ASN A 145 -11.75 0.97 -23.43
N ASP A 146 -10.83 1.74 -24.02
CA ASP A 146 -11.11 3.11 -24.45
C ASP A 146 -12.11 3.19 -25.62
N ARG A 147 -12.22 2.12 -26.43
CA ARG A 147 -13.18 2.03 -27.56
C ARG A 147 -14.59 1.61 -27.16
N ILE A 148 -14.83 1.22 -25.91
CA ILE A 148 -16.17 0.81 -25.43
C ILE A 148 -17.00 2.06 -25.01
N ILE A 149 -16.39 3.24 -24.96
CA ILE A 149 -17.05 4.51 -24.62
C ILE A 149 -17.40 5.29 -25.90
N TYR A 150 -18.08 4.69 -26.88
CA TYR A 150 -18.77 5.39 -27.97
C TYR A 150 -19.95 4.57 -28.50
#